data_AF-A0A2V1CWK9-F1
#
_entry.id   AF-A0A2V1CWK9-F1
#
_cell.length_a   1.000
_cell.length_b   1.000
_cell.length_c   1.000
_cell.angle_alpha   90.00
_cell.angle_beta   90.00
_cell.angle_gamma   90.00
#
_symmetry.space_group_name_H-M   'P 1'
#
loop_
_entity.id
_entity.type
_entity.pdbx_description
1 polymer ?
#
loop_
_entity_poly.entity_id
_entity_poly.type
_entity_poly.pdbx_seq_one_letter_code
_entity_poly.pdbx_strand_id
1 'polypeptide(L)'
;MKQYETTDVYVHHWFYRLTAFFILGSLAVGINVPYNDPEMIATFKDGKPGAAASPYVVAINRLKISGLPHIVNAMILASTFSASNPYIYCASRSLYGLALEGKAPRILTKCTKQGVPVYCIGIVLALALLSFLQLGENSAVVLQWFVNLVTASQLINFNVIYFTFLRFYKACQVQGLDRNMLMELEKSDC
;
A
#
# COMPACT_ATOMS: atom_id res chain seq x y z
N MET A 1 -18.10 -12.33 17.72
CA MET A 1 -18.48 -13.50 16.90
C MET A 1 -18.68 -13.20 15.40
N LYS A 2 -19.51 -12.23 14.99
CA LYS A 2 -19.76 -11.94 13.55
C LYS A 2 -18.53 -11.45 12.76
N GLN A 3 -17.64 -10.71 13.43
CA GLN A 3 -16.52 -9.98 12.82
C GLN A 3 -15.47 -10.88 12.10
N TYR A 4 -15.09 -12.01 12.69
CA TYR A 4 -14.02 -12.87 12.16
C TYR A 4 -14.49 -13.72 10.97
N GLU A 5 -15.67 -14.31 11.08
CA GLU A 5 -16.30 -15.07 9.99
C GLU A 5 -16.60 -14.17 8.80
N THR A 6 -17.01 -12.91 9.05
CA THR A 6 -17.11 -11.93 7.98
C THR A 6 -15.75 -11.59 7.37
N THR A 7 -14.68 -11.48 8.16
CA THR A 7 -13.36 -11.07 7.65
C THR A 7 -12.77 -12.09 6.68
N ASP A 8 -12.85 -13.38 7.01
CA ASP A 8 -12.34 -14.45 6.14
C ASP A 8 -13.09 -14.50 4.80
N VAL A 9 -14.42 -14.45 4.86
CA VAL A 9 -15.28 -14.35 3.68
C VAL A 9 -14.93 -13.10 2.86
N TYR A 10 -14.74 -11.94 3.50
CA TYR A 10 -14.37 -10.72 2.79
C TYR A 10 -13.00 -10.80 2.12
N VAL A 11 -12.01 -11.43 2.76
CA VAL A 11 -10.66 -11.60 2.19
C VAL A 11 -10.72 -12.43 0.91
N HIS A 12 -11.41 -13.57 0.93
CA HIS A 12 -11.54 -14.43 -0.25
C HIS A 12 -12.29 -13.74 -1.41
N HIS A 13 -13.40 -13.05 -1.11
CA HIS A 13 -14.16 -12.31 -2.13
C HIS A 13 -13.37 -11.14 -2.70
N TRP A 14 -12.66 -10.40 -1.86
CA TRP A 14 -11.80 -9.29 -2.29
C TRP A 14 -10.68 -9.79 -3.19
N PHE A 15 -10.03 -10.90 -2.82
CA PHE A 15 -8.93 -11.48 -3.59
C PHE A 15 -9.39 -11.95 -4.97
N TYR A 16 -10.54 -12.65 -5.05
CA TYR A 16 -11.11 -13.08 -6.32
C TYR A 16 -11.47 -11.89 -7.22
N ARG A 17 -12.12 -10.87 -6.64
CA ARG A 17 -12.51 -9.66 -7.35
C ARG A 17 -11.29 -8.90 -7.88
N LEU A 18 -10.27 -8.70 -7.06
CA LEU A 18 -9.02 -8.03 -7.45
C LEU A 18 -8.33 -8.78 -8.58
N THR A 19 -8.16 -10.09 -8.42
CA THR A 19 -7.49 -10.95 -9.41
C THR A 19 -8.22 -10.93 -10.75
N ALA A 20 -9.56 -11.06 -10.73
CA ALA A 20 -10.37 -10.99 -11.94
C ALA A 20 -10.22 -9.63 -12.65
N PHE A 21 -10.27 -8.51 -11.92
CA PHE A 21 -10.09 -7.18 -12.51
C PHE A 21 -8.69 -6.96 -13.09
N PHE A 22 -7.64 -7.46 -12.43
CA PHE A 22 -6.27 -7.34 -12.93
C PHE A 22 -6.02 -8.18 -14.18
N ILE A 23 -6.49 -9.43 -14.20
CA ILE A 23 -6.33 -10.32 -15.36
C ILE A 23 -7.13 -9.79 -16.56
N LEU A 24 -8.41 -9.49 -16.36
CA LEU A 24 -9.28 -8.99 -17.43
C LEU A 24 -8.83 -7.61 -17.92
N GLY A 25 -8.43 -6.73 -17.01
CA GLY A 25 -7.91 -5.40 -17.33
C GLY A 25 -6.60 -5.47 -18.13
N SER A 26 -5.65 -6.29 -17.69
CA SER A 26 -4.39 -6.50 -18.41
C SER A 26 -4.60 -7.12 -19.78
N LEU A 27 -5.54 -8.07 -19.91
CA LEU A 27 -5.89 -8.69 -21.19
C LEU A 27 -6.52 -7.66 -22.14
N ALA A 28 -7.45 -6.85 -21.65
CA ALA A 28 -8.10 -5.80 -22.43
C ALA A 28 -7.08 -4.77 -22.95
N VAL A 29 -6.14 -4.33 -22.12
CA VAL A 29 -5.06 -3.42 -22.55
C VAL A 29 -4.12 -4.10 -23.53
N GLY A 30 -3.74 -5.36 -23.27
CA GLY A 30 -2.85 -6.13 -24.15
C GLY A 30 -3.43 -6.40 -25.55
N ILE A 31 -4.75 -6.52 -25.68
CA ILE A 31 -5.42 -6.65 -26.99
C ILE A 31 -5.48 -5.29 -27.72
N ASN A 32 -5.66 -4.18 -26.99
CA ASN A 32 -5.81 -2.85 -27.58
C ASN A 32 -4.47 -2.17 -27.94
N VAL A 33 -3.37 -2.53 -27.27
CA VAL A 33 -2.06 -1.90 -27.46
C VAL A 33 -1.05 -2.95 -27.98
N PRO A 34 -0.57 -2.83 -29.24
CA PRO A 34 0.46 -3.72 -29.75
C PRO A 34 1.78 -3.49 -29.01
N TYR A 35 2.55 -4.57 -28.80
CA TYR A 35 3.82 -4.50 -28.06
C TYR A 35 4.86 -3.53 -28.67
N ASN A 36 4.74 -3.23 -29.97
CA ASN A 36 5.66 -2.38 -30.72
C ASN A 36 5.16 -0.92 -30.83
N ASP A 37 4.30 -0.48 -29.93
CA ASP A 37 3.79 0.89 -29.94
C ASP A 37 4.88 1.91 -29.52
N PRO A 38 5.18 2.93 -30.35
CA PRO A 38 6.21 3.91 -30.04
C PRO A 38 5.85 4.81 -28.84
N GLU A 39 4.57 5.05 -28.55
CA GLU A 39 4.13 5.83 -27.38
C GLU A 39 4.39 5.05 -26.08
N MET A 40 4.11 3.74 -26.08
CA MET A 40 4.43 2.84 -24.96
C MET A 40 5.94 2.69 -24.76
N ILE A 41 6.71 2.50 -25.83
CA ILE A 41 8.17 2.36 -25.76
C ILE A 41 8.83 3.65 -25.27
N ALA A 42 8.39 4.81 -25.74
CA ALA A 42 8.88 6.11 -25.27
C ALA A 42 8.56 6.33 -23.79
N THR A 43 7.37 5.93 -23.35
CA THR A 43 6.94 6.03 -21.95
C THR A 43 7.80 5.16 -21.01
N PHE A 44 8.12 3.93 -21.42
CA PHE A 44 9.01 3.04 -20.65
C PHE A 44 10.49 3.46 -20.70
N LYS A 45 10.97 3.97 -21.83
CA LYS A 45 12.37 4.44 -21.98
C LYS A 45 12.66 5.74 -21.24
N ASP A 46 11.74 6.70 -21.32
CA ASP A 46 11.93 8.03 -20.72
C ASP A 46 11.62 8.04 -19.21
N GLY A 47 11.10 6.94 -18.66
CA GLY A 47 10.86 6.78 -17.23
C GLY A 47 10.01 7.92 -16.64
N LYS A 48 9.10 8.49 -17.44
CA LYS A 48 8.38 9.70 -17.04
C LYS A 48 7.59 9.41 -15.76
N PRO A 49 7.90 10.13 -14.66
CA PRO A 49 7.26 9.87 -13.38
C PRO A 49 5.78 10.27 -13.42
N GLY A 50 4.90 9.35 -13.05
CA GLY A 50 3.49 9.64 -12.77
C GLY A 50 2.46 8.74 -13.45
N ALA A 51 1.18 8.99 -13.14
CA ALA A 51 0.01 8.28 -13.68
C ALA A 51 -0.09 8.30 -15.23
N ALA A 52 0.63 9.22 -15.88
CA ALA A 52 0.72 9.32 -17.33
C ALA A 52 1.43 8.13 -17.99
N ALA A 53 2.25 7.37 -17.25
CA ALA A 53 2.90 6.18 -17.75
C ALA A 53 2.04 4.91 -17.70
N SER A 54 0.79 5.02 -17.23
CA SER A 54 -0.11 3.88 -17.08
C SER A 54 -0.52 3.33 -18.46
N PRO A 55 -0.42 2.01 -18.69
CA PRO A 55 -0.77 1.40 -19.98
C PRO A 55 -2.26 1.53 -20.30
N TYR A 56 -3.12 1.75 -19.29
CA TYR A 56 -4.53 2.07 -19.48
C TYR A 56 -4.75 3.46 -20.09
N VAL A 57 -3.92 4.45 -19.73
CA VAL A 57 -4.00 5.81 -20.27
C VAL A 57 -3.48 5.83 -21.71
N VAL A 58 -2.40 5.09 -21.98
CA VAL A 58 -1.85 4.92 -23.34
C VAL A 58 -2.87 4.26 -24.28
N ALA A 59 -3.58 3.22 -23.82
CA ALA A 59 -4.64 2.59 -24.61
C ALA A 59 -5.77 3.57 -24.99
N ILE A 60 -6.14 4.47 -24.06
CA ILE A 60 -7.18 5.49 -24.27
C ILE A 60 -6.71 6.60 -25.20
N ASN A 61 -5.45 7.04 -25.10
CA ASN A 61 -4.87 8.01 -26.03
C ASN A 61 -4.90 7.48 -27.47
N ARG A 62 -4.57 6.19 -27.67
CA ARG A 62 -4.65 5.52 -28.97
C ARG A 62 -6.06 5.46 -29.57
N LEU A 63 -7.08 5.35 -28.72
CA LEU A 63 -8.49 5.38 -29.14
C LEU A 63 -8.95 6.77 -29.62
N LYS A 64 -8.08 7.81 -29.52
CA LYS A 64 -8.32 9.20 -29.98
C LYS A 64 -9.59 9.85 -29.43
N ILE A 65 -10.04 9.45 -28.23
CA ILE A 65 -11.21 10.05 -27.57
C ILE A 65 -10.75 11.26 -26.76
N SER A 66 -11.03 12.45 -27.28
CA SER A 66 -10.72 13.74 -26.64
C SER A 66 -11.37 13.85 -25.25
N GLY A 67 -10.57 14.14 -24.21
CA GLY A 67 -11.06 14.40 -22.84
C GLY A 67 -11.10 13.19 -21.90
N LEU A 68 -11.18 11.97 -22.42
CA LEU A 68 -11.20 10.74 -21.61
C LEU A 68 -9.90 10.55 -20.78
N PRO A 69 -8.69 10.82 -21.31
CA PRO A 69 -7.45 10.71 -20.54
C PRO A 69 -7.42 11.59 -19.28
N HIS A 70 -7.98 12.81 -19.36
CA HIS A 70 -8.00 13.74 -18.24
C HIS A 70 -8.93 13.28 -17.11
N ILE A 71 -10.09 12.72 -17.46
CA ILE A 71 -11.03 12.15 -16.49
C ILE A 71 -10.41 10.94 -15.78
N VAL A 72 -9.75 10.05 -16.52
CA VAL A 72 -9.07 8.88 -15.94
C VAL A 72 -7.93 9.30 -15.02
N ASN A 73 -7.11 10.26 -15.43
CA ASN A 73 -6.04 10.79 -14.57
C ASN A 73 -6.60 11.45 -13.30
N ALA A 74 -7.69 12.22 -13.39
CA ALA A 74 -8.35 12.80 -12.23
C ALA A 74 -8.92 11.72 -11.29
N MET A 75 -9.50 10.65 -11.83
CA MET A 75 -10.02 9.53 -11.05
C MET A 75 -8.89 8.78 -10.31
N ILE A 76 -7.77 8.51 -10.99
CA ILE A 76 -6.60 7.87 -10.38
C ILE A 76 -6.08 8.73 -9.21
N LEU A 77 -5.92 10.04 -9.41
CA LEU A 77 -5.48 10.96 -8.36
C LEU A 77 -6.44 10.98 -7.18
N ALA A 78 -7.76 11.01 -7.43
CA ALA A 78 -8.78 10.98 -6.39
C ALA A 78 -8.75 9.65 -5.60
N SER A 79 -8.58 8.52 -6.29
CA SER A 79 -8.45 7.20 -5.66
C SER A 79 -7.18 7.09 -4.82
N THR A 80 -6.04 7.54 -5.33
CA THR A 80 -4.77 7.55 -4.58
C THR A 80 -4.89 8.43 -3.35
N PHE A 81 -5.44 9.64 -3.48
CA PHE A 81 -5.65 10.55 -2.35
C PHE A 81 -6.53 9.91 -1.26
N SER A 82 -7.63 9.26 -1.64
CA SER A 82 -8.50 8.56 -0.70
C SER A 82 -7.76 7.44 0.04
N ALA A 83 -7.00 6.62 -0.68
CA ALA A 83 -6.23 5.52 -0.11
C ALA A 83 -5.07 6.00 0.79
N SER A 84 -4.51 7.19 0.58
CA SER A 84 -3.44 7.75 1.41
C SER A 84 -3.86 8.07 2.85
N ASN A 85 -5.13 8.45 3.09
CA ASN A 85 -5.62 8.81 4.42
C ASN A 85 -5.44 7.69 5.48
N PRO A 86 -5.88 6.44 5.26
CA PRO A 86 -5.65 5.36 6.21
C PRO A 86 -4.16 5.03 6.39
N TYR A 87 -3.31 5.22 5.38
CA TYR A 87 -1.86 5.01 5.53
C TYR A 87 -1.24 6.03 6.48
N ILE A 88 -1.60 7.31 6.37
CA ILE A 88 -1.13 8.36 7.30
C ILE A 88 -1.62 8.06 8.71
N TYR A 89 -2.88 7.62 8.85
CA TYR A 89 -3.43 7.23 10.14
C TYR A 89 -2.64 6.09 10.78
N CYS A 90 -2.44 4.96 10.06
CA CYS A 90 -1.68 3.82 10.56
C CYS A 90 -0.24 4.21 10.92
N ALA A 91 0.46 4.93 10.03
CA ALA A 91 1.85 5.34 10.25
C ALA A 91 2.01 6.21 11.50
N SER A 92 1.11 7.18 11.70
CA SER A 92 1.14 8.08 12.87
C SER A 92 0.91 7.32 14.18
N ARG A 93 0.05 6.28 14.18
CA ARG A 93 -0.22 5.44 15.34
C ARG A 93 0.89 4.45 15.64
N SER A 94 1.51 3.86 14.63
CA SER A 94 2.71 3.03 14.80
C SER A 94 3.86 3.84 15.41
N LEU A 95 4.08 5.07 14.93
CA LEU A 95 5.09 5.97 15.48
C LEU A 95 4.78 6.39 16.93
N TYR A 96 3.51 6.63 17.24
CA TYR A 96 3.06 6.90 18.61
C TYR A 96 3.28 5.71 19.54
N GLY A 97 3.02 4.47 19.09
CA GLY A 97 3.31 3.25 19.85
C GLY A 97 4.79 3.12 20.19
N LEU A 98 5.68 3.37 19.22
CA LEU A 98 7.13 3.39 19.44
C LEU A 98 7.57 4.47 20.45
N ALA A 99 6.87 5.61 20.46
CA ALA A 99 7.13 6.68 21.43
C ALA A 99 6.69 6.30 22.86
N LEU A 100 5.61 5.54 23.01
CA LEU A 100 5.16 5.01 24.31
C LEU A 100 6.15 3.99 24.88
N GLU A 101 6.73 3.15 24.03
CA GLU A 101 7.75 2.15 24.40
C GLU A 101 9.14 2.77 24.70
N GLY A 102 9.28 4.09 24.60
CA GLY A 102 10.53 4.80 24.85
C GLY A 102 11.59 4.64 23.75
N LYS A 103 11.21 4.08 22.59
CA LYS A 103 12.09 3.90 21.42
C LYS A 103 12.18 5.15 20.55
N ALA A 104 11.26 6.10 20.72
CA ALA A 104 11.21 7.38 20.01
C ALA A 104 11.16 8.56 21.00
N PRO A 105 11.56 9.79 20.60
CA PRO A 105 11.62 10.92 21.51
C PRO A 105 10.25 11.22 22.15
N ARG A 106 10.23 11.41 23.48
CA ARG A 106 9.02 11.67 24.29
C ARG A 106 8.17 12.86 23.84
N ILE A 107 8.70 13.71 22.96
CA ILE A 107 7.94 14.82 22.36
C ILE A 107 6.77 14.28 21.50
N LEU A 108 6.94 13.08 20.93
CA LEU A 108 5.96 12.42 20.06
C LEU A 108 4.78 11.78 20.82
N THR A 109 4.85 11.68 22.15
CA THR A 109 3.72 11.19 22.96
C THR A 109 2.68 12.28 23.26
N LYS A 110 2.93 13.54 22.87
CA LYS A 110 1.97 14.62 23.05
C LYS A 110 0.77 14.44 22.11
N CYS A 111 -0.36 14.11 22.70
CA CYS A 111 -1.66 14.05 22.02
C CYS A 111 -2.49 15.31 22.26
N THR A 112 -3.37 15.62 21.31
CA THR A 112 -4.44 16.62 21.49
C THR A 112 -5.53 16.10 22.43
N LYS A 113 -6.45 16.99 22.84
CA LYS A 113 -7.61 16.65 23.70
C LYS A 113 -8.50 15.53 23.11
N GLN A 114 -8.43 15.31 21.79
CA GLN A 114 -9.16 14.27 21.07
C GLN A 114 -8.34 12.98 20.87
N GLY A 115 -7.15 12.86 21.48
CA GLY A 115 -6.30 11.66 21.37
C GLY A 115 -5.53 11.54 20.06
N VAL A 116 -5.42 12.62 19.28
CA VAL A 116 -4.71 12.61 17.99
C VAL A 116 -3.25 13.07 18.18
N PRO A 117 -2.25 12.25 17.79
CA PRO A 117 -0.83 12.59 17.92
C PRO A 117 -0.37 13.51 16.76
N VAL A 118 -0.56 14.82 16.91
CA VAL A 118 -0.31 15.82 15.84
C VAL A 118 1.16 15.88 15.42
N TYR A 119 2.10 15.72 16.36
CA TYR A 119 3.53 15.70 16.04
C TYR A 119 3.93 14.51 15.17
N CYS A 120 3.37 13.33 15.44
CA CYS A 120 3.58 12.14 14.61
C CYS A 120 3.03 12.34 13.19
N ILE A 121 1.84 12.94 13.07
CA ILE A 121 1.23 13.26 11.77
C ILE A 121 2.12 14.25 11.00
N GLY A 122 2.62 15.30 11.67
CA GLY A 122 3.52 16.27 11.05
C GLY A 122 4.79 15.65 10.47
N ILE A 123 5.39 14.68 11.18
CA ILE A 123 6.56 13.94 10.68
C ILE A 123 6.20 13.08 9.46
N VAL A 124 5.09 12.35 9.52
CA VAL A 124 4.63 11.52 8.40
C VAL A 124 4.34 12.38 7.16
N LEU A 125 3.72 13.55 7.34
CA LEU A 125 3.47 14.51 6.26
C LEU A 125 4.78 15.12 5.72
N ALA A 126 5.75 15.44 6.58
CA ALA A 126 7.05 15.93 6.14
C ALA A 126 7.80 14.90 5.28
N LEU A 127 7.71 13.62 5.62
CA LEU A 127 8.23 12.53 4.79
C LEU A 127 7.44 12.36 3.48
N ALA A 128 6.13 12.58 3.50
CA ALA A 128 5.32 12.58 2.28
C ALA A 128 5.71 13.73 1.34
N LEU A 129 6.04 14.92 1.87
CA LEU A 129 6.53 16.06 1.08
C LEU A 129 7.86 15.75 0.36
N LEU A 130 8.64 14.78 0.85
CA LEU A 130 9.87 14.34 0.20
C LEU A 130 9.60 13.75 -1.21
N SER A 131 8.38 13.28 -1.49
CA SER A 131 7.98 12.82 -2.83
C SER A 131 8.04 13.94 -3.89
N PHE A 132 7.95 15.22 -3.51
CA PHE A 132 8.09 16.34 -4.44
C PHE A 132 9.49 16.45 -5.05
N LEU A 133 10.50 15.78 -4.48
CA LEU A 133 11.84 15.68 -5.07
C LEU A 133 11.82 14.99 -6.45
N GLN A 134 10.77 14.24 -6.78
CA GLN A 134 10.61 13.62 -8.09
C GLN A 134 10.48 14.64 -9.24
N LEU A 135 10.21 15.92 -8.95
CA LEU A 135 10.14 16.99 -9.94
C LEU A 135 11.52 17.47 -10.43
N GLY A 136 12.61 17.13 -9.73
CA GLY A 136 13.98 17.48 -10.14
C GLY A 136 14.69 16.32 -10.82
N GLU A 137 15.35 16.55 -11.96
CA GLU A 137 16.01 15.49 -12.75
C GLU A 137 17.08 14.71 -11.96
N ASN A 138 17.91 15.40 -11.17
CA ASN A 138 18.91 14.73 -10.31
C ASN A 138 18.30 14.20 -8.99
N SER A 139 17.19 14.77 -8.55
CA SER A 139 16.56 14.46 -7.26
C SER A 139 15.68 13.21 -7.31
N ALA A 140 15.19 12.84 -8.50
CA ALA A 140 14.46 11.60 -8.71
C ALA A 140 15.30 10.34 -8.41
N VAL A 141 16.62 10.38 -8.67
CA VAL A 141 17.52 9.26 -8.38
C VAL A 141 17.63 8.99 -6.87
N VAL A 142 17.73 10.06 -6.07
CA VAL A 142 17.80 9.96 -4.60
C VAL A 142 16.48 9.41 -4.05
N LEU A 143 15.35 9.87 -4.57
CA LEU A 143 14.05 9.31 -4.20
C LEU A 143 13.97 7.81 -4.52
N GLN A 144 14.49 7.38 -5.67
CA GLN A 144 14.53 5.96 -6.03
C GLN A 144 15.34 5.13 -5.02
N TRP A 145 16.44 5.65 -4.48
CA TRP A 145 17.18 4.97 -3.42
C TRP A 145 16.33 4.77 -2.15
N PHE A 146 15.59 5.80 -1.74
CA PHE A 146 14.66 5.69 -0.62
C PHE A 146 13.56 4.66 -0.88
N VAL A 147 12.98 4.65 -2.08
CA VAL A 147 11.97 3.64 -2.48
C VAL A 147 12.56 2.23 -2.38
N ASN A 148 13.75 2.00 -2.95
CA ASN A 148 14.41 0.70 -2.90
C ASN A 148 14.69 0.24 -1.45
N LEU A 149 15.10 1.16 -0.56
CA LEU A 149 15.30 0.88 0.86
C LEU A 149 13.99 0.51 1.58
N VAL A 150 12.91 1.23 1.32
CA VAL A 150 11.59 0.91 1.88
C VAL A 150 11.11 -0.46 1.39
N THR A 151 11.26 -0.75 0.10
CA THR A 151 10.93 -2.07 -0.46
C THR A 151 11.73 -3.19 0.20
N ALA A 152 13.04 -3.00 0.40
CA ALA A 152 13.88 -3.97 1.10
C ALA A 152 13.44 -4.16 2.56
N SER A 153 13.12 -3.08 3.28
CA SER A 153 12.58 -3.12 4.64
C SER A 153 11.26 -3.88 4.73
N GLN A 154 10.37 -3.69 3.75
CA GLN A 154 9.09 -4.40 3.69
C GLN A 154 9.29 -5.91 3.48
N LEU A 155 10.23 -6.30 2.61
CA LEU A 155 10.57 -7.71 2.43
C LEU A 155 11.12 -8.33 3.71
N ILE A 156 11.99 -7.63 4.44
CA ILE A 156 12.51 -8.11 5.73
C ILE A 156 11.36 -8.28 6.74
N ASN A 157 10.43 -7.31 6.81
CA ASN A 157 9.25 -7.42 7.68
C ASN A 157 8.42 -8.66 7.38
N PHE A 158 8.14 -8.94 6.10
CA PHE A 158 7.43 -10.17 5.73
C PHE A 158 8.19 -11.44 6.14
N ASN A 159 9.51 -11.48 5.94
CA ASN A 159 10.32 -12.61 6.38
C ASN A 159 10.23 -12.84 7.90
N VAL A 160 10.27 -11.77 8.70
CA VAL A 160 10.12 -11.85 10.17
C VAL A 160 8.72 -12.35 10.54
N ILE A 161 7.67 -11.85 9.90
CA ILE A 161 6.29 -12.30 10.15
C ILE A 161 6.16 -13.80 9.85
N TYR A 162 6.65 -14.26 8.70
CA TYR A 162 6.63 -15.68 8.37
C TYR A 162 7.41 -16.53 9.36
N PHE A 163 8.61 -16.09 9.74
CA PHE A 163 9.42 -16.80 10.71
C PHE A 163 8.74 -16.92 12.08
N THR A 164 8.21 -15.80 12.60
CA THR A 164 7.46 -15.77 13.86
C THR A 164 6.23 -16.64 13.80
N PHE A 165 5.49 -16.59 12.69
CA PHE A 165 4.31 -17.44 12.48
C PHE A 165 4.67 -18.93 12.46
N LEU A 166 5.76 -19.33 11.81
CA LEU A 166 6.22 -20.73 11.81
C LEU A 166 6.61 -21.21 13.20
N ARG A 167 7.26 -20.35 14.01
CA ARG A 167 7.61 -20.67 15.40
C ARG A 167 6.37 -20.77 16.28
N PHE A 168 5.43 -19.84 16.13
CA PHE A 168 4.13 -19.88 16.79
C PHE A 168 3.37 -21.16 16.43
N TYR A 169 3.30 -21.51 15.14
CA TYR A 169 2.63 -22.72 14.67
C TYR A 169 3.24 -24.00 15.25
N LYS A 170 4.58 -24.07 15.34
CA LYS A 170 5.27 -25.19 16.00
C LYS A 170 4.97 -25.24 17.50
N ALA A 171 4.88 -24.10 18.18
CA ALA A 171 4.52 -24.05 19.60
C ALA A 171 3.09 -24.56 19.84
N CYS A 172 2.12 -24.15 19.00
CA CYS A 172 0.74 -24.64 19.09
C CYS A 172 0.62 -26.15 18.88
N GLN A 173 1.39 -26.73 17.94
CA GLN A 173 1.42 -28.19 17.73
C GLN A 173 1.94 -28.94 18.96
N VAL A 174 3.01 -28.45 19.60
CA VAL A 174 3.55 -29.06 20.82
C VAL A 174 2.58 -28.94 21.99
N GLN A 175 1.82 -27.85 22.06
CA GLN A 175 0.79 -27.63 23.08
C GLN A 175 -0.52 -28.39 22.80
N GLY A 176 -0.64 -29.10 21.68
CA GLY A 176 -1.85 -29.83 21.30
C GLY A 176 -3.06 -28.93 21.04
N LEU A 177 -2.84 -27.63 20.80
CA LEU A 177 -3.91 -26.66 20.55
C LEU A 177 -4.32 -26.76 19.08
N ASP A 178 -5.54 -27.23 18.83
CA ASP A 178 -6.12 -27.21 17.49
C ASP A 178 -6.36 -25.76 17.04
N ARG A 179 -6.16 -25.46 15.75
CA ARG A 179 -6.32 -24.08 15.23
C ARG A 179 -7.73 -23.54 15.45
N ASN A 180 -8.72 -24.41 15.43
CA ASN A 180 -10.11 -24.07 15.69
C ASN A 180 -10.33 -23.72 17.17
N MET A 181 -9.60 -24.38 18.08
CA MET A 181 -9.67 -24.15 19.52
C MET A 181 -9.10 -22.78 19.92
N LEU A 182 -8.01 -22.33 19.29
CA LEU A 182 -7.48 -20.97 19.51
C LEU A 182 -8.48 -19.87 19.13
N MET A 183 -9.22 -20.09 18.03
CA MET A 183 -10.30 -19.19 17.64
C MET A 183 -11.51 -19.28 18.58
N GLU A 184 -11.64 -20.32 19.40
CA GLU A 184 -12.69 -20.47 20.41
C GLU A 184 -12.32 -19.86 21.76
N LEU A 185 -11.06 -19.94 22.19
CA LEU A 185 -10.59 -19.31 23.43
C LEU A 185 -10.65 -17.77 23.36
N GLU A 186 -10.33 -17.18 22.20
CA GLU A 186 -10.52 -15.73 22.00
C GLU A 186 -12.01 -15.33 21.97
N LYS A 187 -12.91 -16.26 21.59
CA LYS A 187 -14.36 -16.02 21.67
C LYS A 187 -14.89 -16.05 23.11
N SER A 188 -14.20 -16.71 24.05
CA SER A 188 -14.61 -16.76 25.47
C SER A 188 -14.12 -15.58 26.31
N ASP A 189 -13.06 -14.89 25.87
CA ASP A 189 -12.51 -13.71 26.55
C ASP A 189 -13.17 -12.38 26.12
N CYS A 190 -14.11 -12.41 25.18
CA CYS A 190 -14.91 -11.26 24.71
C CYS A 190 -16.39 -11.42 25.08
#